data_AF-A0A853I418-F1
#
_entry.id   AF-A0A853I418-F1
#
_cell.length_a   1.000
_cell.length_b   1.000
_cell.length_c   1.000
_cell.angle_alpha   90.00
_cell.angle_beta   90.00
_cell.angle_gamma   90.00
#
_symmetry.space_group_name_H-M   'P 1'
#
loop_
_entity.id
_entity.type
_entity.pdbx_description
1 polymer ?
#
loop_
_entity_poly.entity_id
_entity_poly.type
_entity_poly.pdbx_seq_one_letter_code
_entity_poly.pdbx_strand_id
1 'polypeptide(L)'
;MQKYLSCIIFMKVLVGGVPANAQSTNDETVVKLNELAAVGRQAANICLACHNVEKDQPHKIGPNLWGLSSRSIAGASGYQYSLALSNKQGSWNFQQLDKFLRQPAAFAPGNKMAFPGLENVSMRAAVIAWLATLNSKEANWKIPFDDLLSSQTIVETDIAATNKLLKAGNGSEVVSELCASCHSLRLVVQQGMNRERWEETLDWMVDEQGMDSIAYEKKQIVLDYLSTYYGE
;
A
#
# COMPACT_ATOMS: atom_id res chain seq x y z
N MET A 1 -50.84 -25.84 42.55
CA MET A 1 -50.69 -25.80 41.07
C MET A 1 -50.47 -24.36 40.65
N GLN A 2 -49.57 -24.13 39.68
CA GLN A 2 -49.10 -22.85 39.10
C GLN A 2 -48.39 -21.88 40.07
N LYS A 3 -47.37 -21.09 39.70
CA LYS A 3 -46.17 -21.14 38.82
C LYS A 3 -45.65 -19.69 38.85
N TYR A 4 -44.37 -19.51 39.18
CA TYR A 4 -43.46 -18.40 38.88
C TYR A 4 -43.90 -16.94 39.10
N LEU A 5 -43.11 -16.16 39.85
CA LEU A 5 -42.60 -14.85 39.39
C LEU A 5 -41.38 -14.36 40.19
N SER A 6 -40.27 -14.19 39.46
CA SER A 6 -39.22 -13.14 39.56
C SER A 6 -38.52 -12.86 40.90
N CYS A 7 -37.22 -13.20 40.98
CA CYS A 7 -36.28 -12.67 41.96
C CYS A 7 -35.23 -11.81 41.22
N ILE A 8 -35.35 -10.49 41.31
CA ILE A 8 -34.35 -9.53 40.83
C ILE A 8 -33.30 -9.37 41.93
N ILE A 9 -32.08 -9.84 41.69
CA ILE A 9 -30.94 -9.61 42.59
C ILE A 9 -30.20 -8.36 42.10
N PHE A 10 -30.25 -7.29 42.89
CA PHE A 10 -29.38 -6.12 42.76
C PHE A 10 -27.97 -6.48 43.26
N MET A 11 -26.97 -6.45 42.38
CA MET A 11 -25.56 -6.52 42.76
C MET A 11 -24.88 -5.19 42.42
N LYS A 12 -24.52 -4.44 43.47
CA LYS A 12 -23.64 -3.27 43.45
C LYS A 12 -22.30 -3.67 42.81
N VAL A 13 -21.86 -2.96 41.77
CA VAL A 13 -20.46 -2.95 41.31
C VAL A 13 -19.83 -1.63 41.75
N LEU A 14 -18.74 -1.76 42.49
CA LEU A 14 -17.88 -0.67 42.94
C LEU A 14 -17.18 -0.02 41.74
N VAL A 15 -17.37 1.29 41.55
CA VAL A 15 -16.64 2.10 40.57
C VAL A 15 -15.26 2.39 41.14
N GLY A 16 -14.28 1.55 40.78
CA GLY A 16 -12.87 1.91 40.85
C GLY A 16 -12.49 2.66 39.57
N GLY A 17 -12.22 3.95 39.68
CA GLY A 17 -11.68 4.75 38.59
C GLY A 17 -10.29 4.25 38.21
N VAL A 18 -10.16 3.77 36.98
CA VAL A 18 -8.87 3.46 36.34
C VAL A 18 -8.32 4.77 35.78
N PRO A 19 -7.04 5.13 36.03
CA PRO A 19 -6.48 6.36 35.51
C PRO A 19 -6.36 6.28 33.99
N ALA A 20 -6.84 7.33 33.31
CA ALA A 20 -6.54 7.57 31.92
C ALA A 20 -5.04 7.89 31.79
N ASN A 21 -4.27 7.00 31.15
CA ASN A 21 -3.27 7.32 30.12
C ASN A 21 -2.41 6.08 29.80
N ALA A 22 -2.61 5.49 28.62
CA ALA A 22 -1.58 4.88 27.75
C ALA A 22 -2.25 4.01 26.67
N GLN A 23 -2.30 4.50 25.43
CA GLN A 23 -2.33 3.78 24.13
C GLN A 23 -3.13 4.55 23.08
N SER A 24 -2.48 5.47 22.36
CA SER A 24 -3.04 6.03 21.12
C SER A 24 -1.99 6.26 20.02
N THR A 25 -0.77 5.75 20.14
CA THR A 25 0.31 6.03 19.18
C THR A 25 0.47 4.98 18.07
N ASN A 26 -0.37 3.93 18.05
CA ASN A 26 -0.21 2.82 17.11
C ASN A 26 -1.34 2.70 16.07
N ASP A 27 -2.44 3.43 16.22
CA ASP A 27 -3.58 3.32 15.29
C ASP A 27 -3.48 4.36 14.17
N GLU A 28 -3.33 5.63 14.52
CA GLU A 28 -3.23 6.73 13.54
C GLU A 28 -2.00 6.62 12.63
N THR A 29 -0.84 6.20 13.17
CA THR A 29 0.39 6.03 12.38
C THR A 29 0.29 4.86 11.40
N VAL A 30 -0.40 3.78 11.79
CA VAL A 30 -0.62 2.61 10.92
C VAL A 30 -1.61 2.96 9.81
N VAL A 31 -2.68 3.69 10.12
CA VAL A 31 -3.62 4.21 9.11
C VAL A 31 -2.89 5.12 8.10
N LYS A 32 -2.12 6.10 8.58
CA LYS A 32 -1.32 7.00 7.72
C LYS A 32 -0.31 6.23 6.86
N LEU A 33 0.33 5.20 7.40
CA LEU A 33 1.25 4.35 6.65
C LEU A 33 0.52 3.58 5.54
N ASN A 34 -0.64 3.00 5.84
CA ASN A 34 -1.41 2.21 4.88
C ASN A 34 -1.95 3.06 3.72
N GLU A 35 -2.49 4.24 4.02
CA GLU A 35 -2.94 5.19 2.99
C GLU A 35 -1.78 5.62 2.09
N LEU A 36 -0.65 6.01 2.69
CA LEU A 36 0.54 6.41 1.96
C LEU A 36 1.17 5.25 1.16
N ALA A 37 1.08 4.02 1.68
CA ALA A 37 1.54 2.82 0.99
C ALA A 37 0.67 2.46 -0.23
N ALA A 38 -0.65 2.71 -0.19
CA ALA A 38 -1.51 2.52 -1.35
C ALA A 38 -1.11 3.45 -2.51
N VAL A 39 -0.79 4.71 -2.19
CA VAL A 39 -0.23 5.68 -3.15
C VAL A 39 1.14 5.23 -3.63
N GLY A 40 1.97 4.74 -2.71
CA GLY A 40 3.30 4.23 -3.01
C GLY A 40 3.29 3.08 -4.00
N ARG A 41 2.34 2.15 -3.87
CA ARG A 41 2.17 1.03 -4.79
C ARG A 41 1.95 1.49 -6.23
N GLN A 42 1.10 2.50 -6.43
CA GLN A 42 0.83 3.08 -7.74
C GLN A 42 2.10 3.70 -8.35
N ALA A 43 2.79 4.53 -7.57
CA ALA A 43 4.03 5.17 -8.01
C ALA A 43 5.15 4.14 -8.27
N ALA A 44 5.13 3.00 -7.59
CA ALA A 44 6.11 1.93 -7.72
C ALA A 44 5.88 1.00 -8.91
N ASN A 45 4.81 1.16 -9.70
CA ASN A 45 4.58 0.35 -10.90
C ASN A 45 5.78 0.35 -11.86
N ILE A 46 6.49 1.48 -11.95
CA ILE A 46 7.71 1.61 -12.77
C ILE A 46 8.83 0.64 -12.32
N CYS A 47 8.83 0.24 -11.05
CA CYS A 47 9.81 -0.67 -10.48
C CYS A 47 9.53 -2.13 -10.87
N LEU A 48 8.28 -2.49 -11.13
CA LEU A 48 7.83 -3.88 -11.37
C LEU A 48 8.32 -4.46 -12.70
N ALA A 49 8.71 -3.59 -13.64
CA ALA A 49 9.38 -4.00 -14.88
C ALA A 49 10.72 -4.71 -14.61
N CYS A 50 11.42 -4.30 -13.56
CA CYS A 50 12.76 -4.79 -13.24
C CYS A 50 12.81 -5.62 -11.96
N HIS A 51 11.82 -5.51 -11.08
CA HIS A 51 11.83 -6.12 -9.76
C HIS A 51 10.61 -7.00 -9.51
N ASN A 52 10.82 -8.10 -8.80
CA ASN A 52 9.74 -8.82 -8.12
C ASN A 52 9.56 -8.25 -6.71
N VAL A 53 8.34 -8.40 -6.17
CA VAL A 53 7.95 -7.84 -4.87
C VAL A 53 7.30 -8.87 -3.95
N GLU A 54 7.00 -10.06 -4.47
CA GLU A 54 6.44 -11.16 -3.70
C GLU A 54 7.52 -11.97 -2.98
N LYS A 55 7.12 -12.62 -1.90
CA LYS A 55 7.96 -13.51 -1.13
C LYS A 55 8.46 -14.67 -1.99
N ASP A 56 9.74 -15.02 -1.82
CA ASP A 56 10.41 -16.18 -2.43
C ASP A 56 10.45 -16.20 -3.97
N GLN A 57 10.00 -15.13 -4.64
CA GLN A 57 10.15 -14.99 -6.09
C GLN A 57 11.60 -14.73 -6.50
N PRO A 58 12.02 -15.17 -7.71
CA PRO A 58 13.37 -14.97 -8.19
C PRO A 58 13.71 -13.49 -8.42
N HIS A 59 14.99 -13.19 -8.55
CA HIS A 59 15.43 -11.89 -9.04
C HIS A 59 15.10 -11.74 -10.53
N LYS A 60 14.90 -10.49 -10.95
CA LYS A 60 14.70 -10.10 -12.35
C LYS A 60 15.96 -9.35 -12.81
N ILE A 61 15.79 -8.28 -13.59
CA ILE A 61 16.85 -7.31 -13.88
C ILE A 61 17.42 -6.74 -12.58
N GLY A 62 16.55 -6.45 -11.60
CA GLY A 62 16.87 -6.03 -10.25
C GLY A 62 16.65 -7.13 -9.19
N PRO A 63 17.17 -6.93 -7.97
CA PRO A 63 16.92 -7.85 -6.85
C PRO A 63 15.44 -7.85 -6.47
N ASN A 64 14.96 -8.97 -5.92
CA ASN A 64 13.61 -9.02 -5.34
C ASN A 64 13.51 -8.01 -4.18
N LEU A 65 12.44 -7.23 -4.11
CA LEU A 65 12.21 -6.19 -3.11
C LEU A 65 11.51 -6.71 -1.84
N TRP A 66 10.94 -7.90 -1.84
CA TRP A 66 10.44 -8.52 -0.61
C TRP A 66 11.56 -8.65 0.44
N GLY A 67 11.27 -8.31 1.70
CA GLY A 67 12.24 -8.38 2.78
C GLY A 67 13.24 -7.22 2.80
N LEU A 68 13.03 -6.12 2.05
CA LEU A 68 13.99 -5.02 1.93
C LEU A 68 14.35 -4.38 3.29
N SER A 69 13.39 -4.25 4.19
CA SER A 69 13.60 -3.59 5.49
C SER A 69 14.54 -4.34 6.43
N SER A 70 14.72 -5.64 6.19
CA SER A 70 15.60 -6.50 6.97
C SER A 70 16.97 -6.69 6.33
N ARG A 71 17.25 -6.03 5.19
CA ARG A 71 18.49 -6.23 4.42
C ARG A 71 19.46 -5.05 4.54
N SER A 72 20.74 -5.38 4.52
CA SER A 72 21.79 -4.39 4.26
C SER A 72 21.68 -3.85 2.84
N ILE A 73 22.30 -2.69 2.58
CA ILE A 73 22.50 -2.23 1.21
C ILE A 73 23.26 -3.30 0.43
N ALA A 74 22.81 -3.60 -0.79
CA ALA A 74 23.32 -4.69 -1.62
C ALA A 74 23.29 -6.08 -0.94
N GLY A 75 22.34 -6.32 -0.01
CA GLY A 75 22.27 -7.54 0.80
C GLY A 75 21.34 -8.65 0.30
N ALA A 76 20.77 -8.57 -0.92
CA ALA A 76 19.93 -9.66 -1.42
C ALA A 76 20.78 -10.89 -1.78
N SER A 77 20.53 -12.01 -1.09
CA SER A 77 21.19 -13.28 -1.38
C SER A 77 20.90 -13.74 -2.82
N GLY A 78 21.94 -14.14 -3.55
CA GLY A 78 21.81 -14.63 -4.92
C GLY A 78 21.75 -13.55 -6.01
N TYR A 79 21.73 -12.26 -5.67
CA TYR A 79 21.77 -11.18 -6.67
C TYR A 79 23.20 -10.64 -6.87
N GLN A 80 23.61 -10.45 -8.13
CA GLN A 80 24.91 -9.91 -8.48
C GLN A 80 24.89 -8.37 -8.57
N TYR A 81 25.16 -7.73 -7.45
CA TYR A 81 25.26 -6.27 -7.36
C TYR A 81 26.46 -5.70 -8.14
N SER A 82 26.37 -4.41 -8.48
CA SER A 82 27.53 -3.62 -8.90
C SER A 82 28.49 -3.39 -7.74
N LEU A 83 29.80 -3.37 -8.02
CA LEU A 83 30.82 -3.03 -7.02
C LEU A 83 30.52 -1.70 -6.31
N ALA A 84 30.06 -0.70 -7.06
CA ALA A 84 29.67 0.61 -6.53
C ALA A 84 28.61 0.56 -5.41
N LEU A 85 27.62 -0.33 -5.55
CA LEU A 85 26.55 -0.49 -4.55
C LEU A 85 26.96 -1.46 -3.44
N SER A 86 27.70 -2.52 -3.77
CA SER A 86 28.26 -3.45 -2.77
C SER A 86 29.23 -2.78 -1.79
N ASN A 87 29.90 -1.70 -2.21
CA ASN A 87 30.79 -0.92 -1.35
C ASN A 87 30.04 0.03 -0.40
N LYS A 88 28.72 0.16 -0.53
CA LYS A 88 27.91 0.95 0.41
C LYS A 88 27.65 0.12 1.67
N GLN A 89 27.90 0.74 2.82
CA GLN A 89 27.71 0.11 4.13
C GLN A 89 26.35 0.47 4.72
N GLY A 90 25.90 -0.35 5.67
CA GLY A 90 24.69 -0.10 6.45
C GLY A 90 23.44 -0.79 5.89
N SER A 91 22.29 -0.42 6.47
CA SER A 91 20.98 -0.99 6.15
C SER A 91 20.08 -0.01 5.45
N TRP A 92 19.11 -0.53 4.69
CA TRP A 92 18.05 0.29 4.14
C TRP A 92 17.21 0.89 5.26
N ASN A 93 16.98 2.19 5.13
CA ASN A 93 16.06 2.99 5.93
C ASN A 93 15.50 4.11 5.05
N PHE A 94 14.57 4.90 5.59
CA PHE A 94 13.94 5.99 4.87
C PHE A 94 14.96 6.94 4.21
N GLN A 95 15.97 7.40 4.95
CA GLN A 95 16.94 8.38 4.46
C GLN A 95 17.84 7.82 3.34
N GLN A 96 18.26 6.56 3.46
CA GLN A 96 19.09 5.91 2.44
C GLN A 96 18.28 5.66 1.16
N LEU A 97 17.03 5.20 1.31
CA LEU A 97 16.14 4.98 0.17
C LEU A 97 15.70 6.29 -0.49
N ASP A 98 15.42 7.35 0.27
CA ASP A 98 15.08 8.66 -0.32
C ASP A 98 16.21 9.17 -1.22
N LYS A 99 17.45 9.11 -0.74
CA LYS A 99 18.63 9.48 -1.54
C LYS A 99 18.82 8.57 -2.76
N PHE A 100 18.68 7.26 -2.57
CA PHE A 100 18.89 6.29 -3.63
C PHE A 100 17.82 6.40 -4.73
N LEU A 101 16.54 6.46 -4.35
CA LEU A 101 15.41 6.58 -5.29
C LEU A 101 15.36 7.97 -5.94
N ARG A 102 15.90 9.00 -5.30
CA ARG A 102 16.03 10.32 -5.93
C ARG A 102 17.01 10.29 -7.09
N GLN A 103 18.23 9.81 -6.88
CA GLN A 103 19.27 9.74 -7.91
C GLN A 103 20.23 8.57 -7.65
N PRO A 104 19.93 7.36 -8.17
CA PRO A 104 20.75 6.17 -7.92
C PRO A 104 22.21 6.36 -8.32
N ALA A 105 22.43 6.98 -9.49
CA ALA A 105 23.76 7.25 -10.02
C ALA A 105 24.58 8.19 -9.12
N ALA A 106 23.95 9.15 -8.44
CA ALA A 106 24.62 10.02 -7.47
C ALA A 106 24.85 9.33 -6.13
N PHE A 107 23.89 8.50 -5.68
CA PHE A 107 24.01 7.74 -4.45
C PHE A 107 25.18 6.76 -4.50
N ALA A 108 25.30 5.99 -5.57
CA ALA A 108 26.39 5.06 -5.83
C ALA A 108 26.85 5.17 -7.29
N PRO A 109 27.87 6.00 -7.58
CA PRO A 109 28.41 6.17 -8.93
C PRO A 109 28.89 4.84 -9.52
N GLY A 110 28.36 4.47 -10.69
CA GLY A 110 28.63 3.18 -11.33
C GLY A 110 27.75 2.01 -10.86
N ASN A 111 26.67 2.28 -10.14
CA ASN A 111 25.68 1.25 -9.84
C ASN A 111 24.91 0.82 -11.10
N LYS A 112 24.38 -0.41 -11.10
CA LYS A 112 23.70 -1.03 -12.25
C LYS A 112 22.22 -0.66 -12.38
N MET A 113 21.62 0.05 -11.43
CA MET A 113 20.21 0.45 -11.49
C MET A 113 20.08 1.67 -12.42
N ALA A 114 19.87 1.42 -13.72
CA ALA A 114 19.64 2.44 -14.74
C ALA A 114 18.25 3.07 -14.60
N PHE A 115 18.05 3.80 -13.50
CA PHE A 115 16.80 4.45 -13.14
C PHE A 115 17.03 5.97 -13.05
N PRO A 116 16.23 6.79 -13.76
CA PRO A 116 16.44 8.25 -13.80
C PRO A 116 16.22 8.93 -12.45
N GLY A 117 15.49 8.27 -11.54
CA GLY A 117 15.15 8.83 -10.25
C GLY A 117 13.71 9.33 -10.17
N LEU A 118 13.23 9.52 -8.95
CA LEU A 118 11.95 10.14 -8.62
C LEU A 118 12.25 11.50 -7.99
N GLU A 119 12.03 12.63 -8.65
CA GLU A 119 12.37 13.95 -8.07
C GLU A 119 11.32 14.44 -7.06
N ASN A 120 10.06 14.02 -7.22
CA ASN A 120 9.00 14.37 -6.27
C ASN A 120 9.22 13.65 -4.92
N VAL A 121 9.44 14.44 -3.87
CA VAL A 121 9.71 13.92 -2.51
C VAL A 121 8.53 13.16 -1.93
N SER A 122 7.31 13.62 -2.16
CA SER A 122 6.08 13.01 -1.64
C SER A 122 5.84 11.66 -2.32
N MET A 123 6.05 11.57 -3.64
CA MET A 123 5.99 10.28 -4.36
C MET A 123 7.08 9.32 -3.91
N ARG A 124 8.32 9.78 -3.71
CA ARG A 124 9.39 8.93 -3.16
C ARG A 124 9.03 8.40 -1.79
N ALA A 125 8.55 9.27 -0.91
CA ALA A 125 8.14 8.85 0.43
C ALA A 125 7.00 7.84 0.39
N ALA A 126 6.03 8.02 -0.51
CA ALA A 126 4.96 7.06 -0.74
C ALA A 126 5.51 5.69 -1.16
N VAL A 127 6.40 5.66 -2.15
CA VAL A 127 7.07 4.42 -2.58
C VAL A 127 7.82 3.77 -1.42
N ILE A 128 8.54 4.54 -0.60
CA ILE A 128 9.28 4.01 0.56
C ILE A 128 8.34 3.45 1.62
N ALA A 129 7.22 4.11 1.89
CA ALA A 129 6.16 3.61 2.78
C ALA A 129 5.61 2.27 2.27
N TRP A 130 5.35 2.16 0.96
CA TRP A 130 4.95 0.88 0.37
C TRP A 130 6.03 -0.20 0.46
N LEU A 131 7.31 0.12 0.19
CA LEU A 131 8.41 -0.83 0.36
C LEU A 131 8.53 -1.33 1.82
N ALA A 132 8.13 -0.52 2.79
CA ALA A 132 8.10 -0.89 4.21
C ALA A 132 7.09 -2.02 4.48
N THR A 133 6.02 -2.14 3.70
CA THR A 133 4.99 -3.18 3.86
C THR A 133 5.38 -4.53 3.22
N LEU A 134 6.37 -4.55 2.32
CA LEU A 134 6.83 -5.77 1.61
C LEU A 134 7.69 -6.70 2.48
N ASN A 135 7.24 -7.03 3.68
CA ASN A 135 8.02 -7.79 4.65
C ASN A 135 7.11 -8.64 5.55
N SER A 136 7.64 -9.75 6.10
CA SER A 136 6.91 -10.56 7.08
C SER A 136 6.81 -9.93 8.48
N LYS A 137 7.60 -8.90 8.75
CA LYS A 137 7.59 -8.11 9.99
C LYS A 137 7.58 -6.65 9.62
N GLU A 138 6.89 -5.84 10.41
CA GLU A 138 6.83 -4.39 10.21
C GLU A 138 8.24 -3.79 10.18
N ALA A 139 8.48 -2.93 9.20
CA ALA A 139 9.75 -2.24 9.08
C ALA A 139 9.89 -1.21 10.21
N ASN A 140 11.00 -1.24 10.94
CA ASN A 140 11.33 -0.18 11.91
C ASN A 140 11.94 1.05 11.21
N TRP A 141 11.26 1.56 10.19
CA TRP A 141 11.67 2.74 9.44
C TRP A 141 10.95 3.97 9.98
N LYS A 142 11.71 4.97 10.42
CA LYS A 142 11.16 6.26 10.86
C LYS A 142 10.84 7.11 9.62
N ILE A 143 9.60 7.05 9.16
CA ILE A 143 9.10 7.85 8.04
C ILE A 143 8.57 9.18 8.62
N PRO A 144 9.03 10.35 8.16
CA PRO A 144 8.59 11.65 8.70
C PRO A 144 7.22 12.04 8.11
N PHE A 145 6.17 11.32 8.51
CA PHE A 145 4.83 11.47 7.93
C PHE A 145 4.31 12.91 8.01
N ASP A 146 4.50 13.61 9.12
CA ASP A 146 3.96 14.96 9.29
C ASP A 146 4.57 15.98 8.32
N ASP A 147 5.89 15.89 8.08
CA ASP A 147 6.60 16.76 7.15
C ASP A 147 6.17 16.48 5.69
N LEU A 148 5.92 15.22 5.37
CA LEU A 148 5.56 14.76 4.03
C LEU A 148 4.08 14.97 3.71
N LEU A 149 3.21 14.85 4.70
CA LEU A 149 1.79 15.08 4.56
C LEU A 149 1.47 16.58 4.55
N SER A 150 2.31 17.46 5.10
CA SER A 150 2.14 18.92 4.86
C SER A 150 2.33 19.31 3.38
N SER A 151 2.97 18.46 2.58
CA SER A 151 3.07 18.57 1.12
C SER A 151 1.91 17.87 0.37
N GLN A 152 0.88 17.40 1.10
CA GLN A 152 -0.30 16.67 0.63
C GLN A 152 -0.95 17.28 -0.60
N THR A 153 -0.89 18.60 -0.78
CA THR A 153 -1.58 19.27 -1.88
C THR A 153 -1.20 18.70 -3.26
N ILE A 154 0.03 18.20 -3.45
CA ILE A 154 0.49 17.64 -4.74
C ILE A 154 0.01 16.18 -4.93
N VAL A 155 -0.07 15.42 -3.84
CA VAL A 155 -0.50 14.01 -3.84
C VAL A 155 -2.03 13.94 -3.91
N GLU A 156 -2.72 14.82 -3.17
CA GLU A 156 -4.16 15.05 -3.27
C GLU A 156 -4.58 15.60 -4.62
N THR A 157 -3.80 16.43 -5.33
CA THR A 157 -4.24 16.88 -6.67
C THR A 157 -4.29 15.75 -7.70
N ASP A 158 -3.36 14.78 -7.65
CA ASP A 158 -3.37 13.64 -8.57
C ASP A 158 -4.28 12.50 -8.08
N ILE A 159 -4.38 12.29 -6.76
CA ILE A 159 -5.29 11.31 -6.16
C ILE A 159 -6.73 11.79 -6.17
N ALA A 160 -7.02 13.04 -5.84
CA ALA A 160 -8.36 13.61 -5.98
C ALA A 160 -8.76 13.70 -7.46
N ALA A 161 -7.83 13.93 -8.39
CA ALA A 161 -8.14 13.78 -9.81
C ALA A 161 -8.51 12.34 -10.18
N THR A 162 -7.86 11.34 -9.56
CA THR A 162 -8.14 9.91 -9.80
C THR A 162 -9.44 9.45 -9.10
N ASN A 163 -9.69 9.85 -7.85
CA ASN A 163 -10.89 9.55 -7.07
C ASN A 163 -12.12 10.34 -7.54
N LYS A 164 -11.95 11.54 -8.11
CA LYS A 164 -13.04 12.31 -8.74
C LYS A 164 -13.59 11.66 -10.01
N LEU A 165 -12.93 10.62 -10.53
CA LEU A 165 -13.48 9.81 -11.61
C LEU A 165 -14.64 8.92 -11.14
N LEU A 166 -14.67 8.57 -9.85
CA LEU A 166 -15.73 7.77 -9.25
C LEU A 166 -16.94 8.65 -8.87
N LYS A 167 -18.14 8.22 -9.29
CA LYS A 167 -19.42 8.81 -8.88
C LYS A 167 -19.62 8.48 -7.39
N ALA A 168 -20.08 9.46 -6.61
CA ALA A 168 -20.41 9.21 -5.21
C ALA A 168 -21.50 8.12 -5.10
N GLY A 169 -21.27 7.10 -4.28
CA GLY A 169 -22.20 5.98 -4.14
C GLY A 169 -21.65 4.89 -3.22
N ASN A 170 -22.54 4.01 -2.76
CA ASN A 170 -22.14 2.85 -1.95
C ASN A 170 -21.19 1.97 -2.78
N GLY A 171 -19.94 1.82 -2.31
CA GLY A 171 -18.90 1.04 -3.00
C GLY A 171 -17.82 1.85 -3.71
N SER A 172 -17.96 3.18 -3.86
CA SER A 172 -16.93 4.00 -4.51
C SER A 172 -15.58 3.96 -3.78
N GLU A 173 -15.62 3.93 -2.45
CA GLU A 173 -14.41 3.85 -1.62
C GLU A 173 -13.74 2.48 -1.75
N VAL A 174 -14.52 1.40 -1.77
CA VAL A 174 -14.02 0.03 -1.96
C VAL A 174 -13.37 -0.14 -3.35
N VAL A 175 -13.97 0.45 -4.38
CA VAL A 175 -13.39 0.47 -5.74
C VAL A 175 -12.09 1.28 -5.78
N SER A 176 -12.04 2.44 -5.12
CA SER A 176 -10.79 3.21 -5.03
C SER A 176 -9.70 2.41 -4.32
N GLU A 177 -9.99 1.82 -3.16
CA GLU A 177 -9.06 1.00 -2.38
C GLU A 177 -8.47 -0.16 -3.20
N LEU A 178 -9.34 -0.94 -3.85
CA LEU A 178 -8.93 -2.15 -4.56
C LEU A 178 -8.26 -1.82 -5.90
N CYS A 179 -8.87 -0.95 -6.69
CA CYS A 179 -8.50 -0.77 -8.09
C CYS A 179 -7.43 0.30 -8.28
N ALA A 180 -7.47 1.39 -7.50
CA ALA A 180 -6.47 2.44 -7.64
C ALA A 180 -5.08 1.92 -7.29
N SER A 181 -4.96 0.93 -6.39
CA SER A 181 -3.69 0.37 -5.91
C SER A 181 -2.73 -0.10 -7.02
N CYS A 182 -3.25 -0.49 -8.18
CA CYS A 182 -2.46 -1.07 -9.28
C CYS A 182 -2.54 -0.26 -10.57
N HIS A 183 -3.65 0.40 -10.87
CA HIS A 183 -3.81 1.17 -12.10
C HIS A 183 -4.74 2.36 -11.92
N SER A 184 -4.69 3.32 -12.86
CA SER A 184 -5.58 4.47 -12.82
C SER A 184 -7.05 4.06 -12.86
N LEU A 185 -7.88 4.68 -12.01
CA LEU A 185 -9.33 4.51 -12.03
C LEU A 185 -9.96 4.92 -13.37
N ARG A 186 -9.25 5.68 -14.21
CA ARG A 186 -9.68 5.98 -15.58
C ARG A 186 -9.86 4.71 -16.42
N LEU A 187 -8.97 3.73 -16.27
CA LEU A 187 -9.11 2.45 -16.97
C LEU A 187 -10.32 1.66 -16.48
N VAL A 188 -10.78 1.89 -15.24
CA VAL A 188 -11.95 1.20 -14.68
C VAL A 188 -13.24 1.83 -15.20
N VAL A 189 -13.38 3.15 -15.04
CA VAL A 189 -14.64 3.85 -15.35
C VAL A 189 -14.95 3.99 -16.84
N GLN A 190 -14.00 3.62 -17.72
CA GLN A 190 -14.15 3.73 -19.18
C GLN A 190 -14.62 2.44 -19.86
N GLN A 191 -14.77 1.34 -19.12
CA GLN A 191 -14.98 0.02 -19.73
C GLN A 191 -16.43 -0.26 -20.15
N GLY A 192 -17.42 0.40 -19.54
CA GLY A 192 -18.83 0.20 -19.90
C GLY A 192 -19.36 -1.21 -19.60
N MET A 193 -18.66 -2.04 -18.83
CA MET A 193 -19.01 -3.46 -18.70
C MET A 193 -20.24 -3.68 -17.81
N ASN A 194 -21.07 -4.64 -18.19
CA ASN A 194 -22.12 -5.16 -17.32
C ASN A 194 -21.52 -5.97 -16.14
N ARG A 195 -22.38 -6.36 -15.18
CA ARG A 195 -21.95 -7.07 -13.96
C ARG A 195 -21.18 -8.35 -14.24
N GLU A 196 -21.73 -9.22 -15.09
CA GLU A 196 -21.15 -10.54 -15.40
C GLU A 196 -19.75 -10.36 -16.01
N ARG A 197 -19.62 -9.40 -16.93
CA ARG A 197 -18.34 -9.12 -17.57
C ARG A 197 -17.32 -8.51 -16.61
N TRP A 198 -17.76 -7.70 -15.66
CA TRP A 198 -16.89 -7.24 -14.57
C TRP A 198 -16.44 -8.38 -13.66
N GLU A 199 -17.33 -9.34 -13.37
CA GLU A 199 -16.99 -10.51 -12.55
C GLU A 199 -15.90 -11.35 -13.20
N GLU A 200 -16.06 -11.68 -14.48
CA GLU A 200 -15.02 -12.36 -15.29
C GLU A 200 -13.70 -11.58 -15.31
N THR A 201 -13.78 -10.25 -15.44
CA THR A 201 -12.59 -9.39 -15.51
C THR A 201 -11.84 -9.36 -14.18
N LEU A 202 -12.56 -9.28 -13.05
CA LEU A 202 -11.94 -9.31 -11.73
C LEU A 202 -11.30 -10.67 -11.45
N ASP A 203 -11.96 -11.76 -11.83
CA ASP A 203 -11.40 -13.10 -11.68
C ASP A 203 -10.14 -13.27 -12.54
N TRP A 204 -10.17 -12.81 -13.80
CA TRP A 204 -8.98 -12.79 -14.66
C TRP A 204 -7.85 -11.92 -14.10
N MET A 205 -8.16 -10.78 -13.47
CA MET A 205 -7.14 -9.95 -12.83
C MET A 205 -6.47 -10.66 -11.66
N VAL A 206 -7.25 -11.40 -10.86
CA VAL A 206 -6.70 -12.21 -9.75
C VAL A 206 -5.85 -13.35 -10.29
N ASP A 207 -6.40 -14.12 -11.24
CA ASP A 207 -5.80 -15.37 -11.70
C ASP A 207 -4.57 -15.14 -12.60
N GLU A 208 -4.61 -14.10 -13.44
CA GLU A 208 -3.64 -13.92 -14.53
C GLU A 208 -2.80 -12.65 -14.41
N GLN A 209 -3.27 -11.63 -13.69
CA GLN A 209 -2.58 -10.32 -13.59
C GLN A 209 -1.95 -10.07 -12.22
N GLY A 210 -2.07 -11.01 -11.27
CA GLY A 210 -1.46 -10.90 -9.95
C GLY A 210 -2.13 -9.86 -9.04
N MET A 211 -3.44 -9.63 -9.22
CA MET A 211 -4.25 -8.91 -8.23
C MET A 211 -4.51 -9.83 -7.03
N ASP A 212 -4.35 -9.30 -5.81
CA ASP A 212 -4.66 -10.08 -4.60
C ASP A 212 -6.14 -10.49 -4.60
N SER A 213 -6.43 -11.67 -4.03
CA SER A 213 -7.80 -12.19 -3.95
C SER A 213 -8.71 -11.22 -3.17
N ILE A 214 -9.87 -10.91 -3.73
CA ILE A 214 -10.86 -10.02 -3.11
C ILE A 214 -11.82 -10.86 -2.26
N ALA A 215 -12.05 -10.47 -1.00
CA ALA A 215 -13.08 -11.07 -0.17
C ALA A 215 -14.45 -11.02 -0.86
N TYR A 216 -15.24 -12.09 -0.76
CA TYR A 216 -16.50 -12.24 -1.52
C TYR A 216 -17.42 -11.02 -1.34
N GLU A 217 -17.57 -10.52 -0.12
CA GLU A 217 -18.41 -9.37 0.20
C GLU A 217 -17.91 -8.09 -0.49
N LYS A 218 -16.60 -7.85 -0.48
CA LYS A 218 -15.99 -6.71 -1.19
C LYS A 218 -16.16 -6.85 -2.71
N LYS A 219 -16.00 -8.07 -3.26
CA LYS A 219 -16.22 -8.33 -4.70
C LYS A 219 -17.66 -7.99 -5.08
N GLN A 220 -18.65 -8.39 -4.29
CA GLN A 220 -20.05 -8.06 -4.58
C GLN A 220 -20.32 -6.55 -4.56
N ILE A 221 -19.75 -5.81 -3.59
CA ILE A 221 -19.87 -4.34 -3.52
C ILE A 221 -19.28 -3.67 -4.77
N VAL A 222 -18.10 -4.12 -5.22
CA VAL A 222 -17.44 -3.61 -6.44
C VAL A 222 -18.31 -3.86 -7.66
N LEU A 223 -18.82 -5.09 -7.82
CA LEU A 223 -19.66 -5.49 -8.94
C LEU A 223 -20.96 -4.68 -8.97
N ASP A 224 -21.63 -4.51 -7.83
CA ASP A 224 -22.85 -3.70 -7.69
C ASP A 224 -22.59 -2.26 -8.12
N TYR A 225 -21.53 -1.65 -7.58
CA TYR A 225 -21.19 -0.27 -7.86
C TYR A 225 -20.82 -0.06 -9.35
N LEU A 226 -19.89 -0.86 -9.89
CA LEU A 226 -19.40 -0.66 -11.25
C LEU A 226 -20.49 -0.86 -12.29
N SER A 227 -21.32 -1.91 -12.13
CA SER A 227 -22.45 -2.13 -13.04
C SER A 227 -23.52 -1.05 -12.92
N THR A 228 -23.82 -0.55 -11.71
CA THR A 228 -24.84 0.50 -11.51
C THR A 228 -24.41 1.85 -12.08
N TYR A 229 -23.15 2.23 -11.84
CA TYR A 229 -22.68 3.59 -12.14
C TYR A 229 -21.97 3.71 -13.50
N TYR A 230 -21.46 2.60 -14.04
CA TYR A 230 -20.61 2.54 -15.23
C TYR A 230 -20.88 1.36 -16.16
N GLY A 231 -21.93 0.57 -15.94
CA GLY A 231 -22.33 -0.48 -16.88
C GLY A 231 -23.20 0.05 -18.01
N GLU A 232 -23.04 -0.53 -19.20
CA GLU A 232 -23.96 -0.40 -20.34
C GLU A 232 -25.06 -1.47 -20.32
#